data_AF-A0A7Y3DD91-F1
#
_entry.id   AF-A0A7Y3DD91-F1
#
_cell.length_a   1.000
_cell.length_b   1.000
_cell.length_c   1.000
_cell.angle_alpha   90.00
_cell.angle_beta   90.00
_cell.angle_gamma   90.00
#
_symmetry.space_group_name_H-M   'P 1'
#
loop_
_entity.id
_entity.type
_entity.pdbx_description
1 polymer ?
#
loop_
_entity_poly.entity_id
_entity_poly.type
_entity_poly.pdbx_seq_one_letter_code
_entity_poly.pdbx_strand_id
1 'polypeptide(L)'
;MTDEAPTREQIWKRLGPPTDQEGSVNDPRSREEFGVTWNEKWIYRVEDGDAIERVVLWNRYDFRGVFRLGPDGVSEPEPLDA
;
A
#
# COMPACT_ATOMS: atom_id res chain seq x y z
N MET A 1 -11.25 -10.05 20.33
CA MET A 1 -11.14 -8.92 19.40
C MET A 1 -10.57 -9.51 18.13
N THR A 2 -11.39 -9.65 17.09
CA THR A 2 -10.91 -10.02 15.76
C THR A 2 -10.05 -8.86 15.26
N ASP A 3 -8.80 -9.15 14.94
CA ASP A 3 -7.87 -8.25 14.27
C ASP A 3 -8.37 -8.09 12.82
N GLU A 4 -9.39 -7.27 12.63
CA GLU A 4 -9.94 -7.00 11.30
C GLU A 4 -8.97 -6.11 10.54
N ALA A 5 -8.63 -6.51 9.31
CA ALA A 5 -7.73 -5.74 8.47
C ALA A 5 -8.28 -4.31 8.25
N PRO A 6 -7.42 -3.28 8.21
CA PRO A 6 -7.87 -1.90 8.09
C PRO A 6 -8.59 -1.65 6.76
N THR A 7 -9.67 -0.89 6.83
CA THR A 7 -10.41 -0.40 5.66
C THR A 7 -9.64 0.68 4.92
N ARG A 8 -9.99 0.92 3.65
CA ARG A 8 -9.43 2.02 2.84
C ARG A 8 -9.56 3.39 3.51
N GLU A 9 -10.69 3.63 4.16
CA GLU A 9 -10.93 4.90 4.86
C GLU A 9 -9.99 5.06 6.06
N GLN A 10 -9.74 4.00 6.83
CA GLN A 10 -8.79 4.02 7.94
C GLN A 10 -7.36 4.29 7.43
N ILE A 11 -6.95 3.66 6.34
CA ILE A 11 -5.66 3.92 5.71
C ILE A 11 -5.55 5.37 5.23
N TRP A 12 -6.57 5.87 4.53
CA TRP A 12 -6.59 7.25 4.03
C TRP A 12 -6.53 8.26 5.17
N LYS A 13 -7.27 8.04 6.27
CA LYS A 13 -7.21 8.92 7.45
C LYS A 13 -5.83 8.94 8.09
N ARG A 14 -5.11 7.82 8.06
CA ARG A 14 -3.79 7.68 8.70
C ARG A 14 -2.65 8.21 7.84
N LEU A 15 -2.62 7.86 6.56
CA LEU A 15 -1.50 8.16 5.65
C LEU A 15 -1.79 9.36 4.74
N GLY A 16 -3.03 9.81 4.67
CA GLY A 16 -3.46 10.82 3.71
C GLY A 16 -3.60 10.27 2.29
N PRO A 17 -3.89 11.16 1.31
CA PRO A 17 -3.93 10.80 -0.09
C PRO A 17 -2.55 10.27 -0.54
N PRO A 18 -2.50 9.22 -1.36
CA PRO A 18 -1.24 8.80 -1.94
C PRO A 18 -0.74 9.86 -2.94
N THR A 19 0.58 9.91 -3.12
CA THR A 19 1.21 10.73 -4.16
C THR A 19 0.78 10.27 -5.55
N ASP A 20 0.59 8.96 -5.71
CA ASP A 20 0.24 8.33 -6.98
C ASP A 20 -0.46 6.98 -6.77
N GLN A 21 -1.15 6.51 -7.80
CA GLN A 21 -1.93 5.28 -7.76
C GLN A 21 -1.73 4.48 -9.03
N GLU A 22 -1.45 3.19 -8.87
CA GLU A 22 -1.47 2.23 -9.96
C GLU A 22 -2.64 1.25 -9.84
N GLY A 23 -3.33 1.05 -10.95
CA GLY A 23 -4.43 0.08 -11.04
C GLY A 23 -5.67 0.54 -10.30
N SER A 24 -6.56 -0.41 -10.04
CA SER A 24 -7.84 -0.19 -9.38
C SER A 24 -8.30 -1.48 -8.73
N VAL A 25 -8.97 -1.37 -7.57
CA VAL A 25 -9.62 -2.51 -6.91
C VAL A 25 -10.68 -3.19 -7.79
N ASN A 26 -11.18 -2.48 -8.81
CA ASN A 26 -12.11 -3.01 -9.81
C ASN A 26 -11.42 -3.65 -11.02
N ASP A 27 -10.10 -3.51 -11.17
CA ASP A 27 -9.37 -4.10 -12.29
C ASP A 27 -9.35 -5.64 -12.14
N PRO A 28 -9.80 -6.39 -13.16
CA PRO A 28 -9.75 -7.85 -13.10
C PRO A 28 -8.33 -8.41 -13.11
N ARG A 29 -7.33 -7.66 -13.59
CA ARG A 29 -5.94 -8.10 -13.66
C ARG A 29 -5.25 -7.92 -12.32
N SER A 30 -4.65 -9.00 -11.81
CA SER A 30 -3.75 -8.93 -10.66
C SER A 30 -2.29 -8.83 -11.07
N ARG A 31 -1.50 -8.26 -10.17
CA ARG A 31 -0.04 -8.16 -10.21
C ARG A 31 0.51 -8.75 -8.91
N GLU A 32 1.82 -9.00 -8.85
CA GLU A 32 2.49 -9.50 -7.66
C GLU A 32 3.70 -8.64 -7.32
N GLU A 33 3.83 -8.26 -6.06
CA GLU A 33 4.97 -7.50 -5.53
C GLU A 33 5.13 -7.82 -4.04
N PHE A 34 6.36 -7.91 -3.52
CA PHE A 34 6.64 -8.28 -2.12
C PHE A 34 5.97 -9.60 -1.67
N GLY A 35 5.75 -10.54 -2.59
CA GLY A 35 5.02 -11.78 -2.32
C GLY A 35 3.51 -11.60 -2.12
N VAL A 36 2.96 -10.44 -2.48
CA VAL A 36 1.56 -10.07 -2.34
C VAL A 36 0.92 -9.87 -3.71
N THR A 37 -0.19 -10.55 -3.95
CA THR A 37 -1.04 -10.30 -5.11
C THR A 37 -1.94 -9.07 -4.90
N TRP A 38 -1.98 -8.14 -5.86
CA TRP A 38 -2.72 -6.87 -5.76
C TRP A 38 -3.35 -6.45 -7.10
N ASN A 39 -4.40 -5.63 -7.04
CA ASN A 39 -5.04 -4.97 -8.20
C ASN A 39 -4.89 -3.44 -8.15
N GLU A 40 -4.77 -2.88 -6.94
CA GLU A 40 -4.46 -1.47 -6.74
C GLU A 40 -3.28 -1.29 -5.79
N LYS A 41 -2.40 -0.35 -6.13
CA LYS A 41 -1.26 0.06 -5.34
C LYS A 41 -1.31 1.57 -5.14
N TRP A 42 -1.30 1.99 -3.89
CA TRP A 42 -1.09 3.39 -3.51
C TRP A 42 0.40 3.61 -3.27
N ILE A 43 0.92 4.70 -3.80
CA ILE A 43 2.35 5.03 -3.78
C ILE A 43 2.54 6.35 -3.05
N TYR A 44 3.41 6.34 -2.06
CA TYR A 44 3.84 7.51 -1.30
C TYR A 44 5.32 7.74 -1.57
N ARG A 45 5.64 8.90 -2.15
CA ARG A 45 7.01 9.31 -2.44
C ARG A 45 7.48 10.31 -1.36
N VAL A 46 8.79 10.38 -1.16
CA VAL A 46 9.39 11.42 -0.30
C VAL A 46 9.07 12.81 -0.87
N GLU A 47 8.85 13.81 -0.01
CA GLU A 47 8.40 15.15 -0.46
C GLU A 47 9.38 15.81 -1.45
N ASP A 48 10.68 15.57 -1.29
CA ASP A 48 11.75 16.21 -2.06
C ASP A 48 12.33 15.33 -3.19
N GLY A 49 11.66 14.25 -3.60
CA GLY A 49 12.20 13.38 -4.64
C GLY A 49 11.26 12.31 -5.20
N ASP A 50 11.75 11.64 -6.24
CA ASP A 50 10.99 10.58 -6.93
C ASP A 50 11.07 9.20 -6.24
N ALA A 51 11.79 9.12 -5.12
CA ALA A 51 11.96 7.88 -4.37
C ALA A 51 10.65 7.49 -3.68
N ILE A 52 10.21 6.26 -3.90
CA ILE A 52 9.07 5.68 -3.21
C ILE A 52 9.50 5.39 -1.77
N GLU A 53 8.82 5.99 -0.79
CA GLU A 53 9.03 5.72 0.64
C GLU A 53 8.14 4.56 1.10
N ARG A 54 6.91 4.52 0.59
CA ARG A 54 5.89 3.59 1.08
C ARG A 54 4.90 3.23 0.00
N VAL A 55 4.40 2.00 0.09
CA VAL A 55 3.33 1.51 -0.78
C VAL A 55 2.27 0.80 0.03
N VAL A 56 1.01 0.91 -0.39
CA VAL A 56 -0.11 0.17 0.16
C VAL A 56 -0.74 -0.67 -0.92
N LEU A 57 -0.90 -1.96 -0.66
CA LEU A 57 -1.40 -2.93 -1.63
C LEU A 57 -2.82 -3.37 -1.29
N TRP A 58 -3.69 -3.37 -2.30
CA TRP A 58 -5.07 -3.80 -2.22
C TRP A 58 -5.36 -4.90 -3.24
N ASN A 59 -6.16 -5.90 -2.86
CA ASN A 59 -6.68 -6.90 -3.78
C ASN A 59 -8.19 -6.95 -3.65
N ARG A 60 -8.94 -6.61 -4.71
CA ARG A 60 -10.42 -6.63 -4.68
C ARG A 60 -11.04 -6.02 -3.40
N TYR A 61 -10.56 -4.84 -3.00
CA TYR A 61 -10.94 -4.11 -1.78
C TYR A 61 -10.35 -4.64 -0.46
N ASP A 62 -9.77 -5.84 -0.44
CA ASP A 62 -9.06 -6.36 0.72
C ASP A 62 -7.71 -5.67 0.89
N PHE A 63 -7.44 -5.22 2.11
CA PHE A 63 -6.12 -4.73 2.50
C PHE A 63 -5.11 -5.88 2.51
N ARG A 64 -3.97 -5.70 1.84
CA ARG A 64 -2.93 -6.74 1.73
C ARG A 64 -1.63 -6.39 2.43
N GLY A 65 -1.41 -5.11 2.73
CA GLY A 65 -0.25 -4.69 3.50
C GLY A 65 0.24 -3.29 3.13
N VAL A 66 1.07 -2.77 4.01
CA VAL A 66 1.91 -1.59 3.77
C VAL A 66 3.36 -2.03 3.80
N PHE A 67 4.16 -1.50 2.88
CA PHE A 67 5.59 -1.76 2.84
C PHE A 67 6.33 -0.43 2.81
N ARG A 68 7.34 -0.27 3.66
CA ARG A 68 8.33 0.80 3.55
C ARG A 68 9.46 0.34 2.65
N LEU A 69 9.94 1.26 1.83
CA LEU A 69 11.08 1.05 0.96
C LEU A 69 12.24 1.90 1.49
N GLY A 70 13.33 1.23 1.85
CA GLY A 70 14.57 1.90 2.21
C GLY A 70 15.32 2.42 0.98
N PRO A 71 16.28 3.34 1.17
CA PRO A 71 17.10 3.87 0.08
C PRO A 71 17.93 2.78 -0.62
N ASP A 72 18.21 1.68 0.07
CA ASP A 72 18.96 0.52 -0.46
C ASP A 72 18.09 -0.44 -1.28
N GLY A 73 16.80 -0.11 -1.50
CA GLY A 73 15.84 -0.94 -2.23
C GLY A 73 15.28 -2.11 -1.42
N VAL A 74 15.66 -2.24 -0.14
CA VAL A 74 15.07 -3.21 0.79
C VAL A 74 13.65 -2.77 1.14
N SER A 75 12.72 -3.71 1.12
CA SER A 75 11.33 -3.48 1.54
C SER A 75 11.04 -4.22 2.83
N GLU A 76 10.33 -3.56 3.74
CA GLU A 76 9.90 -4.13 5.01
C GLU A 76 8.41 -3.90 5.23
N PRO A 77 7.65 -4.90 5.71
CA PRO A 77 6.25 -4.71 6.05
C PRO A 77 6.12 -3.71 7.20
N GLU A 78 5.28 -2.69 7.00
CA GLU A 78 4.97 -1.70 8.03
C GLU A 78 3.71 -2.13 8.77
N PRO A 79 3.80 -2.38 10.10
CA PRO A 79 2.61 -2.64 10.90
C PRO A 79 1.77 -1.37 10.97
N LEU A 80 0.49 -1.50 10.62
CA LEU A 80 -0.49 -0.49 10.91
C LEU A 80 -1.29 -0.94 12.12
N ASP A 81 -0.85 -0.52 13.31
CA ASP A 81 -1.65 -0.74 14.53
C ASP A 81 -3.05 -0.13 14.32
N ALA A 82 -4.09 -0.95 14.47
CA ALA A 82 -5.49 -0.56 14.27
C ALA A 82 -6.01 0.39 15.36
#